data_AF-A0A199VT78-F1
#
_entry.id   AF-A0A199VT78-F1
#
_cell.length_a   1.000
_cell.length_b   1.000
_cell.length_c   1.000
_cell.angle_alpha   90.00
_cell.angle_beta   90.00
_cell.angle_gamma   90.00
#
_symmetry.space_group_name_H-M   'P 1'
#
loop_
_entity.id
_entity.type
_entity.pdbx_description
1 polymer ?
#
loop_
_entity_poly.entity_id
_entity_poly.type
_entity_poly.pdbx_seq_one_letter_code
_entity_poly.pdbx_strand_id
1 'polypeptide(L)'
;PNLLLSLSLSLHYQKKNAPEDLKPVKNTYKDVDDYLRVFEPLLFEEVKAQIVQGRDEEDETDWQKGAVASCTESDGFHKVSMAVLDDFREEVSENDLLLLSKEKFEEGATPTAYAFALVENRGGRETLALRTFLTGEVKKLRKAEPEHSPRLLRMFSILKTTESFLWILRICSLSTIMREYVALHSIVSLPFKDMILSARENSNDVDVEDRTWNVPRPLMNHFKTYLNPSQLDAIHAGLSRRSFVLIQGPPGTGKTNNSGLLSAFLHSAPARVQSKSGYLLENIEQNFKLRTGILSGLKHLLGWLVQTQEILLCP
;
A
#
# COMPACT_ATOMS: atom_id res chain seq x y z
N PRO A 1 -1.12 -18.93 5.58
CA PRO A 1 -0.06 -19.89 5.98
C PRO A 1 1.16 -19.89 5.06
N ASN A 2 1.02 -19.90 3.73
CA ASN A 2 2.16 -20.13 2.80
C ASN A 2 2.73 -18.88 2.08
N LEU A 3 2.37 -17.67 2.52
CA LEU A 3 2.76 -16.41 1.84
C LEU A 3 4.21 -15.98 2.12
N LEU A 4 4.82 -16.57 3.14
CA LEU A 4 6.01 -16.04 3.79
C LEU A 4 7.31 -16.64 3.27
N LEU A 5 7.22 -17.73 2.48
CA LEU A 5 8.33 -18.39 1.79
C LEU A 5 8.66 -17.76 0.42
N SER A 6 7.70 -17.16 -0.29
CA SER A 6 7.94 -16.71 -1.69
C SER A 6 8.82 -15.45 -1.80
N LEU A 7 8.96 -14.69 -0.72
CA LEU A 7 9.79 -13.48 -0.63
C LEU A 7 11.28 -13.71 -0.47
N SER A 8 11.66 -14.92 -0.09
CA SER A 8 13.05 -15.35 -0.21
C SER A 8 13.49 -15.32 -1.70
N LEU A 9 12.55 -15.50 -2.64
CA LEU A 9 12.84 -15.58 -4.08
C LEU A 9 12.98 -14.21 -4.77
N SER A 10 12.20 -13.17 -4.42
CA SER A 10 12.35 -11.84 -5.06
C SER A 10 13.59 -11.06 -4.61
N LEU A 11 14.07 -11.30 -3.38
CA LEU A 11 15.37 -10.83 -2.90
C LEU A 11 16.55 -11.41 -3.70
N HIS A 12 16.36 -12.54 -4.38
CA HIS A 12 17.34 -13.08 -5.31
C HIS A 12 17.35 -12.34 -6.66
N TYR A 13 16.24 -11.71 -7.06
CA TYR A 13 16.10 -11.02 -8.35
C TYR A 13 16.64 -9.57 -8.31
N GLN A 14 16.46 -8.86 -7.19
CA GLN A 14 17.05 -7.53 -6.94
C GLN A 14 18.60 -7.58 -6.75
N LYS A 15 19.19 -8.77 -6.64
CA LYS A 15 20.63 -8.97 -6.36
C LYS A 15 21.55 -8.59 -7.52
N LYS A 16 21.02 -8.18 -8.69
CA LYS A 16 21.85 -7.84 -9.86
C LYS A 16 22.32 -6.38 -9.95
N ASN A 17 21.78 -5.42 -9.20
CA ASN A 17 22.14 -4.00 -9.38
C ASN A 17 22.59 -3.25 -8.10
N ALA A 18 23.42 -2.22 -8.34
CA ALA A 18 24.09 -1.25 -7.46
C ALA A 18 23.13 -0.61 -6.42
N PRO A 19 23.52 0.17 -5.36
CA PRO A 19 22.57 1.11 -4.80
C PRO A 19 22.41 2.15 -5.91
N GLU A 20 21.43 1.92 -6.79
CA GLU A 20 21.17 2.82 -7.90
C GLU A 20 20.60 4.10 -7.30
N ASP A 21 21.22 5.23 -7.61
CA ASP A 21 20.63 6.55 -7.46
C ASP A 21 19.15 6.47 -7.88
N LEU A 22 18.26 7.07 -7.08
CA LEU A 22 16.83 7.10 -7.37
C LEU A 22 16.63 7.58 -8.81
N LYS A 23 15.95 6.77 -9.62
CA LYS A 23 15.73 7.07 -11.02
C LYS A 23 14.53 8.01 -11.15
N PRO A 24 14.58 9.03 -12.03
CA PRO A 24 13.41 9.85 -12.30
C PRO A 24 12.29 9.00 -12.92
N VAL A 25 11.05 9.40 -12.62
CA VAL A 25 9.86 8.81 -13.25
C VAL A 25 9.95 9.01 -14.76
N LYS A 26 9.70 7.94 -15.52
CA LYS A 26 9.78 7.94 -16.97
C LYS A 26 8.40 8.21 -17.57
N ASN A 27 8.40 8.76 -18.79
CA ASN A 27 7.16 8.90 -19.56
C ASN A 27 6.61 7.53 -20.01
N THR A 28 7.48 6.54 -20.21
CA THR A 28 7.13 5.19 -20.67
C THR A 28 8.09 4.15 -20.11
N TYR A 29 7.62 2.92 -20.00
CA TYR A 29 8.35 1.78 -19.44
C TYR A 29 8.35 0.61 -20.43
N LYS A 30 9.49 -0.07 -20.52
CA LYS A 30 9.65 -1.19 -21.46
C LYS A 30 8.79 -2.40 -21.07
N ASP A 31 8.78 -2.72 -19.78
CA ASP A 31 8.12 -3.87 -19.20
C ASP A 31 7.81 -3.60 -17.71
N VAL A 32 7.13 -4.56 -17.06
CA VAL A 32 6.77 -4.46 -15.64
C VAL A 32 8.03 -4.36 -14.76
N ASP A 33 9.10 -5.07 -15.10
CA ASP A 33 10.35 -5.03 -14.32
C ASP A 33 11.00 -3.64 -14.39
N ASP A 34 10.95 -2.96 -15.53
CA ASP A 34 11.44 -1.58 -15.70
C ASP A 34 10.59 -0.59 -14.90
N TYR A 35 9.27 -0.81 -14.82
CA TYR A 35 8.35 -0.01 -14.00
C TYR A 35 8.62 -0.16 -12.51
N LEU A 36 8.69 -1.41 -12.03
CA LEU A 36 8.97 -1.73 -10.63
C LEU A 36 10.34 -1.21 -10.19
N ARG A 37 11.37 -1.34 -11.04
CA ARG A 37 12.72 -0.84 -10.75
C ARG A 37 12.80 0.67 -10.51
N VAL A 38 11.84 1.44 -11.02
CA VAL A 38 11.77 2.90 -10.79
C VAL A 38 10.87 3.23 -9.61
N PHE A 39 9.66 2.67 -9.55
CA PHE A 39 8.67 3.05 -8.54
C PHE A 39 8.88 2.41 -7.17
N GLU A 40 9.41 1.18 -7.09
CA GLU A 40 9.57 0.48 -5.81
C GLU A 40 10.55 1.22 -4.86
N PRO A 41 11.74 1.69 -5.31
CA PRO A 41 12.61 2.51 -4.46
C PRO A 41 11.98 3.84 -4.04
N LEU A 42 11.24 4.51 -4.94
CA LEU A 42 10.58 5.79 -4.65
C LEU A 42 9.48 5.63 -3.58
N LEU A 43 8.70 4.55 -3.68
CA LEU A 43 7.69 4.21 -2.67
C LEU A 43 8.34 3.99 -1.30
N PHE A 44 9.52 3.34 -1.25
CA PHE A 44 10.24 3.20 0.01
C PHE A 44 10.74 4.54 0.56
N GLU A 45 11.20 5.48 -0.26
CA GLU A 45 11.54 6.82 0.25
C GLU A 45 10.33 7.59 0.81
N GLU A 46 9.13 7.41 0.23
CA GLU A 46 7.89 7.97 0.79
C GLU A 46 7.59 7.39 2.18
N VAL A 47 7.81 6.08 2.37
CA VAL A 47 7.66 5.44 3.69
C VAL A 47 8.58 6.09 4.73
N LYS A 48 9.82 6.36 4.35
CA LYS A 48 10.81 7.06 5.19
C LYS A 48 10.27 8.42 5.59
N ALA A 49 9.86 9.21 4.60
CA ALA A 49 9.35 10.56 4.79
C ALA A 49 8.14 10.57 5.72
N GLN A 50 7.18 9.67 5.52
CA GLN A 50 5.98 9.59 6.35
C GLN A 50 6.30 9.25 7.82
N ILE A 51 7.34 8.45 8.07
CA ILE A 51 7.72 8.02 9.42
C ILE A 51 8.53 9.12 10.13
N VAL A 52 9.35 9.88 9.40
CA VAL A 52 10.00 11.10 9.93
C VAL A 52 8.93 12.14 10.26
N GLN A 53 8.03 12.46 9.33
CA GLN A 53 6.98 13.47 9.53
C GLN A 53 6.01 13.08 10.64
N GLY A 54 5.59 11.82 10.72
CA GLY A 54 4.70 11.35 11.78
C GLY A 54 5.27 11.55 13.20
N ARG A 55 6.60 11.65 13.33
CA ARG A 55 7.26 11.97 14.60
C ARG A 55 7.23 13.48 14.92
N ASP A 56 7.22 14.33 13.91
CA ASP A 56 7.34 15.80 14.05
C ASP A 56 5.97 16.52 14.05
N GLU A 57 4.95 15.95 13.40
CA GLU A 57 3.63 16.57 13.18
C GLU A 57 2.51 16.06 14.10
N GLU A 58 2.62 14.86 14.69
CA GLU A 58 1.68 14.40 15.72
C GLU A 58 2.05 15.09 17.06
N ASP A 59 1.55 16.32 17.25
CA ASP A 59 1.50 16.99 18.55
C ASP A 59 1.00 15.99 19.61
N GLU A 60 1.85 15.65 20.59
CA GLU A 60 1.57 14.77 21.73
C GLU A 60 1.06 13.33 21.41
N THR A 61 1.74 12.54 20.57
CA THR A 61 1.59 11.08 20.71
C THR A 61 2.21 10.62 22.04
N ASP A 62 1.36 10.50 23.06
CA ASP A 62 1.80 10.13 24.39
C ASP A 62 2.20 8.66 24.45
N TRP A 63 3.37 8.40 25.06
CA TRP A 63 3.83 7.05 25.33
C TRP A 63 2.83 6.30 26.22
N GLN A 64 2.25 5.25 25.66
CA GLN A 64 1.33 4.36 26.37
C GLN A 64 2.06 3.15 26.96
N LYS A 65 1.43 2.50 27.94
CA LYS A 65 1.92 1.22 28.49
C LYS A 65 1.07 0.07 27.97
N GLY A 66 1.72 -1.03 27.64
CA GLY A 66 1.06 -2.31 27.40
C GLY A 66 1.80 -3.47 28.05
N ALA A 67 1.07 -4.56 28.29
CA ALA A 67 1.62 -5.80 28.82
C ALA A 67 1.57 -6.90 27.75
N VAL A 68 2.65 -7.68 27.65
CA VAL A 68 2.72 -8.80 26.71
C VAL A 68 1.84 -9.94 27.22
N ALA A 69 0.75 -10.26 26.51
CA ALA A 69 -0.12 -11.37 26.84
C ALA A 69 0.39 -12.69 26.24
N SER A 70 0.85 -12.66 25.00
CA SER A 70 1.52 -13.80 24.36
C SER A 70 2.37 -13.37 23.18
N CYS A 71 3.35 -14.19 22.82
CA CYS A 71 4.16 -14.02 21.63
C CYS A 71 4.36 -15.38 20.96
N THR A 72 3.97 -15.50 19.69
CA THR A 72 4.12 -16.72 18.90
C THR A 72 4.86 -16.43 17.62
N GLU A 73 5.75 -17.34 17.24
CA GLU A 73 6.45 -17.24 15.97
C GLU A 73 5.64 -17.91 14.85
N SER A 74 5.47 -17.20 13.74
CA SER A 74 4.85 -17.73 12.52
C SER A 74 5.61 -17.18 11.32
N ASP A 75 6.24 -18.09 10.57
CA ASP A 75 6.90 -17.80 9.30
C ASP A 75 7.96 -16.68 9.34
N GLY A 76 8.76 -16.69 10.40
CA GLY A 76 9.82 -15.70 10.65
C GLY A 76 9.32 -14.35 11.18
N PHE A 77 8.03 -14.22 11.49
CA PHE A 77 7.48 -13.09 12.23
C PHE A 77 7.06 -13.51 13.63
N HIS A 78 6.95 -12.52 14.50
CA HIS A 78 6.44 -12.68 15.84
C HIS A 78 5.07 -12.00 15.93
N LYS A 79 4.05 -12.79 16.21
CA LYS A 79 2.70 -12.31 16.52
C LYS A 79 2.61 -12.09 18.01
N VAL A 80 2.46 -10.84 18.41
CA VAL A 80 2.39 -10.42 19.80
C VAL A 80 0.95 -10.02 20.10
N SER A 81 0.33 -10.67 21.09
CA SER A 81 -0.90 -10.18 21.69
C SER A 81 -0.51 -9.28 22.85
N MET A 82 -0.93 -8.01 22.80
CA MET A 82 -0.58 -7.01 23.80
C MET A 82 -1.84 -6.47 24.47
N ALA A 83 -1.90 -6.55 25.79
CA ALA A 83 -2.95 -5.91 26.58
C ALA A 83 -2.63 -4.43 26.72
N VAL A 84 -3.61 -3.57 26.43
CA VAL A 84 -3.49 -2.11 26.44
C VAL A 84 -4.76 -1.49 27.04
N LEU A 85 -4.70 -0.22 27.42
CA LEU A 85 -5.88 0.53 27.84
C LEU A 85 -6.86 0.72 26.68
N ASP A 86 -8.16 0.79 26.99
CA ASP A 86 -9.21 0.92 25.99
C ASP A 86 -9.10 2.22 25.19
N ASP A 87 -8.79 3.35 25.84
CA ASP A 87 -8.61 4.65 25.17
C ASP A 87 -7.57 4.56 24.04
N PHE A 88 -6.38 4.01 24.33
CA PHE A 88 -5.34 3.81 23.33
C PHE A 88 -5.76 2.79 22.25
N ARG A 89 -6.48 1.73 22.63
CA ARG A 89 -6.98 0.73 21.67
C ARG A 89 -7.96 1.34 20.67
N GLU A 90 -8.70 2.36 21.06
CA GLU A 90 -9.65 3.07 20.21
C GLU A 90 -8.96 4.06 19.24
N GLU A 91 -7.82 4.61 19.62
CA GLU A 91 -6.98 5.49 18.79
C GLU A 91 -6.21 4.73 17.71
N VAL A 92 -5.89 3.46 17.96
CA VAL A 92 -5.08 2.64 17.07
C VAL A 92 -5.92 1.86 16.06
N SER A 93 -5.50 1.86 14.80
CA SER A 93 -6.16 1.20 13.68
C SER A 93 -5.28 0.13 13.03
N GLU A 94 -5.89 -0.73 12.21
CA GLU A 94 -5.16 -1.69 11.39
C GLU A 94 -4.13 -0.96 10.51
N ASN A 95 -2.94 -1.55 10.38
CA ASN A 95 -1.78 -1.01 9.65
C ASN A 95 -1.11 0.22 10.28
N ASP A 96 -1.45 0.57 11.52
CA ASP A 96 -0.66 1.54 12.25
C ASP A 96 0.70 0.95 12.61
N LEU A 97 1.73 1.77 12.45
CA LEU A 97 3.09 1.48 12.85
C LEU A 97 3.29 1.93 14.29
N LEU A 98 3.70 0.99 15.14
CA LEU A 98 4.02 1.23 16.53
C LEU A 98 5.51 1.02 16.79
N LEU A 99 6.06 1.83 17.68
CA LEU A 99 7.36 1.61 18.32
C LEU A 99 7.13 1.02 19.71
N LEU A 100 7.62 -0.21 19.90
CA LEU A 100 7.62 -0.89 21.19
C LEU A 100 9.00 -0.75 21.82
N SER A 101 9.08 -0.33 23.07
CA SER A 101 10.35 -0.12 23.77
C SER A 101 10.27 -0.52 25.24
N LYS A 102 11.39 -0.99 25.80
CA LYS A 102 11.51 -1.24 27.24
C LYS A 102 11.46 0.06 28.05
N GLU A 103 11.98 1.15 27.48
CA GLU A 103 12.12 2.47 28.10
C GLU A 103 11.60 3.53 27.14
N LYS A 104 11.10 4.66 27.65
CA LYS A 104 10.75 5.81 26.79
C LYS A 104 12.01 6.32 26.11
N PHE A 105 11.87 6.87 24.92
CA PHE A 105 12.98 7.58 24.28
C PHE A 105 13.10 8.94 24.95
N GLU A 106 14.26 9.21 25.53
CA GLU A 106 14.62 10.48 26.15
C GLU A 106 15.66 11.20 25.28
N GLU A 107 15.74 12.51 25.41
CA GLU A 107 16.62 13.35 24.60
C GLU A 107 18.10 12.93 24.76
N GLY A 108 18.74 12.51 23.67
CA GLY A 108 20.13 12.06 23.65
C GLY A 108 20.38 10.59 24.08
N ALA A 109 19.34 9.82 24.43
CA ALA A 109 19.48 8.42 24.81
C ALA A 109 18.57 7.50 23.97
N THR A 110 19.18 6.53 23.27
CA THR A 110 18.43 5.48 22.56
C THR A 110 18.32 4.22 23.42
N PRO A 111 17.10 3.74 23.71
CA PRO A 111 16.92 2.51 24.47
C PRO A 111 17.61 1.32 23.82
N THR A 112 18.04 0.38 24.65
CA THR A 112 18.81 -0.78 24.17
C THR A 112 17.94 -1.97 23.73
N ALA A 113 16.62 -1.88 23.95
CA ALA A 113 15.63 -2.89 23.62
C ALA A 113 14.34 -2.22 23.13
N TYR A 114 14.19 -2.16 21.81
CA TYR A 114 12.99 -1.67 21.14
C TYR A 114 12.80 -2.38 19.80
N ALA A 115 11.60 -2.36 19.24
CA ALA A 115 11.30 -2.85 17.89
C ALA A 115 10.05 -2.16 17.33
N PHE A 116 9.95 -2.10 16.01
CA PHE A 116 8.71 -1.71 15.35
C PHE A 116 7.73 -2.88 15.28
N ALA A 117 6.45 -2.57 15.36
CA ALA A 117 5.37 -3.52 15.21
C ALA A 117 4.25 -2.91 14.37
N LEU A 118 3.63 -3.72 13.51
CA LEU A 118 2.43 -3.34 12.79
C LEU A 118 1.21 -3.89 13.53
N VAL A 119 0.16 -3.07 13.63
CA VAL A 119 -1.15 -3.52 14.12
C VAL A 119 -1.84 -4.35 13.05
N GLU A 120 -2.11 -5.63 13.35
CA GLU A 120 -2.89 -6.49 12.47
C GLU A 120 -4.40 -6.31 12.66
N ASN A 121 -4.83 -6.14 13.90
CA ASN A 121 -6.21 -5.86 14.28
C ASN A 121 -6.30 -5.52 15.76
N ARG A 122 -7.44 -4.96 16.14
CA ARG A 122 -7.90 -4.92 17.53
C ARG A 122 -8.36 -6.33 17.87
N GLY A 123 -7.55 -7.08 18.62
CA GLY A 123 -7.72 -8.52 18.89
C GLY A 123 -8.94 -8.85 19.76
N GLY A 124 -8.74 -9.69 20.79
CA GLY A 124 -9.78 -10.00 21.77
C GLY A 124 -10.20 -8.80 22.62
N ARG A 125 -10.98 -9.01 23.69
CA ARG A 125 -11.23 -7.96 24.69
C ARG A 125 -9.90 -7.42 25.20
N GLU A 126 -9.75 -6.09 25.18
CA GLU A 126 -8.60 -5.35 25.76
C GLU A 126 -7.22 -5.66 25.15
N THR A 127 -7.15 -6.31 23.98
CA THR A 127 -5.86 -6.65 23.33
C THR A 127 -5.72 -6.10 21.92
N LEU A 128 -4.48 -5.80 21.54
CA LEU A 128 -4.03 -5.54 20.17
C LEU A 128 -3.25 -6.76 19.66
N ALA A 129 -3.54 -7.17 18.43
CA ALA A 129 -2.74 -8.16 17.72
C ALA A 129 -1.69 -7.41 16.89
N LEU A 130 -0.42 -7.64 17.22
CA LEU A 130 0.71 -6.97 16.61
C LEU A 130 1.58 -7.98 15.84
N ARG A 131 2.17 -7.54 14.74
CA ARG A 131 3.18 -8.29 13.99
C ARG A 131 4.51 -7.55 14.03
N THR A 132 5.56 -8.21 14.49
CA THR A 132 6.93 -7.66 14.54
C THR A 132 7.95 -8.63 13.97
N PHE A 133 9.11 -8.11 13.58
CA PHE A 133 10.24 -8.87 13.06
C PHE A 133 11.44 -8.71 13.99
N LEU A 134 11.91 -9.82 14.58
CA LEU A 134 12.94 -9.81 15.63
C LEU A 134 14.13 -10.72 15.31
N THR A 135 14.09 -11.42 14.17
CA THR A 135 15.08 -12.45 13.80
C THR A 135 16.43 -11.85 13.36
N GLY A 136 16.51 -10.53 13.19
CA GLY A 136 17.76 -9.80 12.93
C GLY A 136 17.53 -8.48 12.21
N GLU A 137 18.62 -7.76 11.96
CA GLU A 137 18.64 -6.52 11.18
C GLU A 137 19.06 -6.82 9.74
N VAL A 138 18.31 -6.33 8.76
CA VAL A 138 18.72 -6.44 7.36
C VAL A 138 19.55 -5.22 7.01
N LYS A 139 20.87 -5.24 7.30
CA LYS A 139 21.75 -4.07 7.09
C LYS A 139 22.07 -3.79 5.62
N LYS A 140 21.84 -4.77 4.74
CA LYS A 140 22.04 -4.67 3.29
C LYS A 140 20.93 -5.42 2.58
N LEU A 141 20.07 -4.72 1.84
CA LEU A 141 19.03 -5.30 0.96
C LEU A 141 19.55 -6.42 0.03
N ARG A 142 20.85 -6.43 -0.30
CA ARG A 142 21.50 -7.48 -1.13
C ARG A 142 21.80 -8.80 -0.41
N LYS A 143 21.84 -8.82 0.92
CA LYS A 143 22.06 -10.02 1.74
C LYS A 143 20.77 -10.25 2.53
N ALA A 144 19.93 -11.15 2.05
CA ALA A 144 18.69 -11.59 2.70
C ALA A 144 18.93 -12.37 4.02
N GLU A 145 20.17 -12.41 4.50
CA GLU A 145 20.54 -13.03 5.77
C GLU A 145 20.40 -11.95 6.85
N PRO A 146 19.48 -12.12 7.82
CA PRO A 146 19.38 -11.22 8.94
C PRO A 146 20.72 -11.18 9.68
N GLU A 147 21.28 -9.99 9.85
CA GLU A 147 22.44 -9.80 10.70
C GLU A 147 22.01 -9.77 12.16
N HIS A 148 22.85 -10.31 13.03
CA HIS A 148 22.58 -10.39 14.44
C HIS A 148 22.44 -8.98 15.06
N SER A 149 21.29 -8.70 15.69
CA SER A 149 21.04 -7.45 16.41
C SER A 149 20.86 -7.71 17.91
N PRO A 150 21.82 -7.27 18.77
CA PRO A 150 21.67 -7.39 20.22
C PRO A 150 20.43 -6.67 20.77
N ARG A 151 19.99 -5.61 20.11
CA ARG A 151 18.76 -4.87 20.46
C ARG A 151 17.51 -5.71 20.23
N LEU A 152 17.37 -6.30 19.03
CA LEU A 152 16.21 -7.14 18.70
C LEU A 152 16.20 -8.43 19.53
N LEU A 153 17.36 -8.98 19.87
CA LEU A 153 17.44 -10.14 20.77
C LEU A 153 16.97 -9.82 22.20
N ARG A 154 17.35 -8.65 22.73
CA ARG A 154 16.81 -8.18 24.02
C ARG A 154 15.30 -8.01 23.93
N MET A 155 14.81 -7.40 22.85
CA MET A 155 13.38 -7.22 22.63
C MET A 155 12.64 -8.57 22.52
N PHE A 156 13.21 -9.53 21.81
CA PHE A 156 12.68 -10.89 21.70
C PHE A 156 12.58 -11.60 23.04
N SER A 157 13.60 -11.50 23.90
CA SER A 157 13.57 -12.06 25.25
C SER A 157 12.46 -11.44 26.11
N ILE A 158 12.22 -10.13 25.97
CA ILE A 158 11.13 -9.43 26.67
C ILE A 158 9.77 -9.91 26.16
N LEU A 159 9.58 -9.96 24.83
CA LEU A 159 8.32 -10.38 24.22
C LEU A 159 7.99 -11.85 24.46
N LYS A 160 8.98 -12.71 24.75
CA LYS A 160 8.74 -14.10 25.16
C LYS A 160 8.24 -14.24 26.60
N THR A 161 8.46 -13.23 27.43
CA THR A 161 8.08 -13.27 28.85
C THR A 161 6.72 -12.64 29.01
N THR A 162 5.70 -13.45 29.31
CA THR A 162 4.33 -12.98 29.58
C THR A 162 4.32 -11.98 30.73
N GLU A 163 3.39 -11.03 30.69
CA GLU A 163 3.23 -9.94 31.68
C GLU A 163 4.38 -8.93 31.72
N SER A 164 5.33 -9.00 30.78
CA SER A 164 6.34 -7.94 30.62
C SER A 164 5.67 -6.64 30.15
N PHE A 165 5.96 -5.54 30.84
CA PHE A 165 5.50 -4.22 30.45
C PHE A 165 6.43 -3.58 29.42
N LEU A 166 5.83 -2.94 28.43
CA LEU A 166 6.51 -2.17 27.38
C LEU A 166 5.84 -0.81 27.22
N TRP A 167 6.65 0.15 26.81
CA TRP A 167 6.18 1.43 26.30
C TRP A 167 5.84 1.31 24.82
N ILE A 168 4.75 1.95 24.42
CA ILE A 168 4.21 1.94 23.06
C ILE A 168 4.08 3.39 22.60
N LEU A 169 4.58 3.67 21.41
CA LEU A 169 4.39 4.93 20.71
C LEU A 169 3.77 4.62 19.34
N ARG A 170 2.67 5.28 18.99
CA ARG A 170 2.13 5.25 17.63
C ARG A 170 2.92 6.24 16.78
N ILE A 171 3.32 5.84 15.57
CA ILE A 171 4.15 6.68 14.70
C ILE A 171 3.32 7.27 13.56
N CYS A 172 2.67 6.40 12.79
CA CYS A 172 1.82 6.80 11.66
C CYS A 172 1.01 5.61 11.16
N SER A 173 0.03 5.88 10.28
CA SER A 173 -0.70 4.84 9.56
C SER A 173 -0.04 4.53 8.21
N LEU A 174 0.22 3.25 7.94
CA LEU A 174 0.82 2.77 6.68
C LEU A 174 -0.21 2.33 5.64
N SER A 175 -1.50 2.51 5.93
CA SER A 175 -2.61 2.02 5.09
C SER A 175 -2.53 2.52 3.63
N THR A 176 -2.10 3.75 3.40
CA THR A 176 -1.96 4.32 2.04
C THR A 176 -0.81 3.68 1.29
N ILE A 177 0.40 3.68 1.88
CA ILE A 177 1.59 3.04 1.32
C ILE A 177 1.32 1.57 0.98
N MET A 178 0.65 0.83 1.87
CA MET A 178 0.36 -0.58 1.61
C MET A 178 -0.53 -0.76 0.40
N ARG A 179 -1.58 0.07 0.24
CA ARG A 179 -2.45 0.03 -0.94
C ARG A 179 -1.67 0.34 -2.22
N GLU A 180 -0.74 1.29 -2.16
CA GLU A 180 0.14 1.66 -3.28
C GLU A 180 1.12 0.55 -3.64
N TYR A 181 1.77 -0.07 -2.64
CA TYR A 181 2.64 -1.23 -2.85
C TYR A 181 1.90 -2.36 -3.56
N VAL A 182 0.66 -2.63 -3.12
CA VAL A 182 -0.20 -3.62 -3.76
C VAL A 182 -0.51 -3.22 -5.18
N ALA A 183 -0.97 -2.00 -5.41
CA ALA A 183 -1.30 -1.52 -6.74
C ALA A 183 -0.10 -1.62 -7.70
N LEU A 184 1.09 -1.23 -7.22
CA LEU A 184 2.35 -1.31 -7.94
C LEU A 184 2.67 -2.74 -8.39
N HIS A 185 2.60 -3.72 -7.48
CA HIS A 185 2.86 -5.13 -7.82
C HIS A 185 1.70 -5.82 -8.54
N SER A 186 0.50 -5.24 -8.50
CA SER A 186 -0.68 -5.75 -9.21
C SER A 186 -0.66 -5.46 -10.70
N ILE A 187 0.23 -4.56 -11.16
CA ILE A 187 0.24 -4.05 -12.53
C ILE A 187 0.26 -5.16 -13.60
N VAL A 188 0.95 -6.27 -13.34
CA VAL A 188 1.05 -7.41 -14.27
C VAL A 188 -0.31 -8.05 -14.61
N SER A 189 -1.27 -7.93 -13.69
CA SER A 189 -2.62 -8.51 -13.79
C SER A 189 -3.68 -7.52 -14.29
N LEU A 190 -3.31 -6.24 -14.47
CA LEU A 190 -4.27 -5.23 -14.89
C LEU A 190 -4.60 -5.40 -16.39
N PRO A 191 -5.88 -5.38 -16.79
CA PRO A 191 -6.28 -5.47 -18.20
C PRO A 191 -5.66 -4.37 -19.08
N PHE A 192 -5.30 -3.26 -18.47
CA PHE A 192 -4.76 -2.06 -19.10
C PHE A 192 -3.27 -1.85 -18.81
N LYS A 193 -2.52 -2.90 -18.43
CA LYS A 193 -1.09 -2.77 -18.09
C LYS A 193 -0.28 -2.10 -19.20
N ASP A 194 -0.49 -2.49 -20.47
CA ASP A 194 0.36 -2.03 -21.58
C ASP A 194 0.15 -0.55 -21.83
N MET A 195 -1.06 -0.07 -21.60
CA MET A 195 -1.42 1.34 -21.68
C MET A 195 -0.86 2.14 -20.49
N ILE A 196 -0.82 1.57 -19.27
CA ILE A 196 -0.12 2.20 -18.13
C ILE A 196 1.38 2.33 -18.43
N LEU A 197 2.01 1.25 -18.91
CA LEU A 197 3.45 1.21 -19.15
C LEU A 197 3.84 2.13 -20.31
N SER A 198 3.05 2.19 -21.38
CA SER A 198 3.34 3.02 -22.56
C SER A 198 2.82 4.46 -22.47
N ALA A 199 1.96 4.76 -21.49
CA ALA A 199 1.24 6.03 -21.37
C ALA A 199 0.52 6.45 -22.67
N ARG A 200 0.04 5.48 -23.46
CA ARG A 200 -0.58 5.69 -24.77
C ARG A 200 -1.78 4.79 -24.97
N GLU A 201 -2.79 5.31 -25.66
CA GLU A 201 -3.92 4.52 -26.13
C GLU A 201 -3.44 3.45 -27.11
N ASN A 202 -3.98 2.24 -27.00
CA ASN A 202 -3.73 1.18 -27.96
C ASN A 202 -4.40 1.56 -29.28
N SER A 203 -3.65 1.53 -30.38
CA SER A 203 -4.13 1.85 -31.74
C SER A 203 -5.26 0.96 -32.26
N ASN A 204 -5.65 -0.08 -31.51
CA ASN A 204 -6.74 -0.99 -31.82
C ASN A 204 -8.10 -0.51 -31.28
N ASP A 205 -8.11 0.50 -30.40
CA ASP A 205 -9.32 1.26 -30.04
C ASP A 205 -9.61 2.28 -31.16
N VAL A 206 -9.80 1.78 -32.39
CA VAL A 206 -10.33 2.59 -33.48
C VAL A 206 -11.76 2.96 -33.09
N ASP A 207 -12.10 4.25 -33.15
CA ASP A 207 -13.45 4.80 -33.00
C ASP A 207 -14.39 4.18 -34.04
N VAL A 208 -14.85 2.96 -33.78
CA VAL A 208 -16.00 2.40 -34.47
C VAL A 208 -17.21 3.02 -33.79
N GLU A 209 -17.82 4.02 -34.42
CA GLU A 209 -19.03 4.72 -33.93
C GLU A 209 -20.12 3.75 -33.41
N ASP A 210 -20.15 2.53 -33.95
CA ASP A 210 -21.03 1.41 -33.60
C ASP A 210 -20.78 0.77 -32.21
N ARG A 211 -19.81 1.28 -31.44
CA ARG A 211 -19.48 0.79 -30.09
C ARG A 211 -19.95 1.70 -28.97
N THR A 212 -20.39 2.91 -29.23
CA THR A 212 -20.78 3.88 -28.20
C THR A 212 -21.95 3.36 -27.35
N TRP A 213 -21.90 3.57 -26.04
CA TRP A 213 -23.02 3.22 -25.17
C TRP A 213 -24.19 4.17 -25.40
N ASN A 214 -25.39 3.61 -25.61
CA ASN A 214 -26.57 4.40 -25.95
C ASN A 214 -27.28 4.88 -24.68
N VAL A 215 -27.35 6.19 -24.50
CA VAL A 215 -28.11 6.83 -23.42
C VAL A 215 -29.55 7.10 -23.87
N PRO A 216 -30.57 6.84 -23.03
CA PRO A 216 -31.96 7.15 -23.34
C PRO A 216 -32.16 8.63 -23.74
N ARG A 217 -32.94 8.86 -24.80
CA ARG A 217 -33.21 10.20 -25.34
C ARG A 217 -33.68 11.22 -24.29
N PRO A 218 -34.58 10.89 -23.34
CA PRO A 218 -35.00 11.85 -22.31
C PRO A 218 -33.84 12.33 -21.43
N LEU A 219 -32.94 11.41 -21.06
CA LEU A 219 -31.78 11.69 -20.24
C LEU A 219 -30.74 12.52 -21.01
N MET A 220 -30.50 12.17 -22.28
CA MET A 220 -29.61 12.96 -23.14
C MET A 220 -30.15 14.38 -23.39
N ASN A 221 -31.47 14.54 -23.56
CA ASN A 221 -32.09 15.86 -23.69
C ASN A 221 -31.93 16.68 -22.40
N HIS A 222 -32.11 16.06 -21.24
CA HIS A 222 -31.85 16.70 -19.96
C HIS A 222 -30.39 17.17 -19.88
N PHE A 223 -29.41 16.31 -20.21
CA PHE A 223 -28.01 16.73 -20.24
C PHE A 223 -27.75 17.93 -21.15
N LYS A 224 -28.36 17.98 -22.34
CA LYS A 224 -28.24 19.12 -23.26
C LYS A 224 -28.77 20.44 -22.71
N THR A 225 -29.73 20.40 -21.79
CA THR A 225 -30.30 21.59 -21.17
C THR A 225 -29.47 22.10 -19.99
N TYR A 226 -28.90 21.18 -19.21
CA TYR A 226 -28.26 21.52 -17.92
C TYR A 226 -26.73 21.55 -17.96
N LEU A 227 -26.09 20.88 -18.92
CA LEU A 227 -24.64 20.82 -19.03
C LEU A 227 -24.13 21.75 -20.12
N ASN A 228 -22.93 22.30 -19.90
CA ASN A 228 -22.25 23.06 -20.93
C ASN A 228 -21.64 22.11 -22.01
N PRO A 229 -21.21 22.64 -23.18
CA PRO A 229 -20.67 21.83 -24.26
C PRO A 229 -19.50 20.94 -23.84
N SER A 230 -18.54 21.43 -23.05
CA SER A 230 -17.37 20.63 -22.65
C SER A 230 -17.71 19.50 -21.68
N GLN A 231 -18.74 19.68 -20.85
CA GLN A 231 -19.27 18.63 -19.98
C GLN A 231 -20.05 17.57 -20.77
N LEU A 232 -20.80 17.97 -21.81
CA LEU A 232 -21.43 17.03 -22.74
C LEU A 232 -20.40 16.21 -23.52
N ASP A 233 -19.34 16.86 -24.01
CA ASP A 233 -18.23 16.18 -24.68
C ASP A 233 -17.55 15.18 -23.74
N ALA A 234 -17.40 15.53 -22.46
CA ALA A 234 -16.89 14.62 -21.44
C ALA A 234 -17.80 13.39 -21.23
N ILE A 235 -19.13 13.56 -21.28
CA ILE A 235 -20.09 12.43 -21.25
C ILE A 235 -19.93 11.56 -22.50
N HIS A 236 -19.87 12.15 -23.69
CA HIS A 236 -19.67 11.39 -24.92
C HIS A 236 -18.33 10.64 -24.91
N ALA A 237 -17.25 11.28 -24.44
CA ALA A 237 -15.96 10.64 -24.26
C ALA A 237 -16.02 9.50 -23.24
N GLY A 238 -16.68 9.66 -22.10
CA GLY A 238 -16.87 8.59 -21.13
C GLY A 238 -17.67 7.40 -21.66
N LEU A 239 -18.71 7.66 -22.46
CA LEU A 239 -19.53 6.61 -23.09
C LEU A 239 -18.87 5.95 -24.30
N SER A 240 -17.74 6.51 -24.77
CA SER A 240 -16.89 5.81 -25.71
C SER A 240 -16.40 4.52 -25.05
N ARG A 241 -16.28 3.42 -25.82
CA ARG A 241 -15.70 2.17 -25.30
C ARG A 241 -14.18 2.23 -25.20
N ARG A 242 -13.60 3.42 -25.09
CA ARG A 242 -12.16 3.57 -24.91
C ARG A 242 -11.76 3.03 -23.55
N SER A 243 -10.62 2.35 -23.53
CA SER A 243 -10.09 1.72 -22.32
C SER A 243 -9.72 2.74 -21.23
N PHE A 244 -9.45 3.99 -21.63
CA PHE A 244 -9.12 5.10 -20.74
C PHE A 244 -9.60 6.41 -21.34
N VAL A 245 -10.06 7.32 -20.48
CA VAL A 245 -10.54 8.64 -20.87
C VAL A 245 -10.00 9.65 -19.86
N LEU A 246 -9.34 10.70 -20.35
CA LEU A 246 -8.84 11.79 -19.52
C LEU A 246 -9.79 12.99 -19.65
N ILE A 247 -10.45 13.35 -18.55
CA ILE A 247 -11.32 14.54 -18.49
C ILE A 247 -10.61 15.60 -17.65
N GLN A 248 -10.12 16.65 -18.30
CA GLN A 248 -9.48 17.77 -17.63
C GLN A 248 -10.49 18.89 -17.37
N GLY A 249 -10.66 19.26 -16.09
CA GLY A 249 -11.42 20.44 -15.71
C GLY A 249 -10.54 21.51 -15.06
N PRO A 250 -10.44 22.74 -15.58
CA PRO A 250 -9.87 23.87 -14.86
C PRO A 250 -10.64 24.20 -13.55
N PRO A 251 -10.08 25.00 -12.62
CA PRO A 251 -10.80 25.43 -11.42
C PRO A 251 -12.16 26.07 -11.75
N GLY A 252 -13.22 25.73 -11.01
CA GLY A 252 -14.57 26.26 -11.23
C GLY A 252 -15.36 25.65 -12.40
N THR A 253 -14.80 24.68 -13.15
CA THR A 253 -15.48 24.05 -14.31
C THR A 253 -16.43 22.90 -13.96
N GLY A 254 -16.70 22.72 -12.65
CA GLY A 254 -17.74 21.80 -12.19
C GLY A 254 -17.41 20.31 -12.39
N LYS A 255 -16.15 19.89 -12.20
CA LYS A 255 -15.73 18.47 -12.30
C LYS A 255 -16.61 17.52 -11.49
N THR A 256 -17.05 17.94 -10.31
CA THR A 256 -17.93 17.16 -9.40
C THR A 256 -19.41 17.27 -9.77
N ASN A 257 -19.83 18.33 -10.49
CA ASN A 257 -21.18 18.43 -11.06
C ASN A 257 -21.38 17.51 -12.28
N ASN A 258 -20.37 16.70 -12.62
CA ASN A 258 -20.43 15.66 -13.64
C ASN A 258 -21.09 14.35 -13.13
N SER A 259 -22.11 14.44 -12.25
CA SER A 259 -23.01 13.32 -11.93
C SER A 259 -23.73 12.77 -13.17
N GLY A 260 -23.75 13.57 -14.24
CA GLY A 260 -24.19 13.18 -15.57
C GLY A 260 -23.42 12.00 -16.16
N LEU A 261 -22.11 11.86 -15.89
CA LEU A 261 -21.33 10.72 -16.38
C LEU A 261 -21.81 9.41 -15.75
N LEU A 262 -21.94 9.39 -14.41
CA LEU A 262 -22.43 8.22 -13.68
C LEU A 262 -23.87 7.88 -14.08
N SER A 263 -24.74 8.89 -14.18
CA SER A 263 -26.12 8.72 -14.64
C SER A 263 -26.19 8.19 -16.08
N ALA A 264 -25.34 8.71 -16.96
CA ALA A 264 -25.22 8.23 -18.33
C ALA A 264 -24.78 6.76 -18.36
N PHE A 265 -23.74 6.38 -17.60
CA PHE A 265 -23.28 5.00 -17.52
C PHE A 265 -24.37 4.06 -16.99
N LEU A 266 -25.00 4.38 -15.86
CA LEU A 266 -26.03 3.54 -15.23
C LEU A 266 -27.26 3.28 -16.12
N HIS A 267 -27.63 4.26 -16.94
CA HIS A 267 -28.81 4.17 -17.82
C HIS A 267 -28.45 3.83 -19.27
N SER A 268 -27.17 3.70 -19.58
CA SER A 268 -26.73 3.40 -20.94
C SER A 268 -26.77 1.90 -21.22
N ALA A 269 -27.13 1.54 -22.45
CA ALA A 269 -27.11 0.16 -22.93
C ALA A 269 -26.03 -0.03 -24.00
N PRO A 270 -25.32 -1.18 -24.00
CA PRO A 270 -24.39 -1.49 -25.09
C PRO A 270 -25.15 -1.63 -26.41
N ALA A 271 -24.69 -0.96 -27.47
CA ALA A 271 -25.34 -0.98 -28.79
C ALA A 271 -25.45 -2.39 -29.43
N ARG A 272 -24.54 -3.32 -29.08
CA ARG A 272 -24.60 -4.77 -29.40
C ARG A 272 -23.73 -5.58 -28.42
N VAL A 273 -24.22 -6.74 -28.00
CA VAL A 273 -23.49 -7.74 -27.19
C VAL A 273 -22.86 -8.76 -28.14
N GLN A 274 -21.54 -8.69 -28.36
CA GLN A 274 -20.81 -9.84 -28.90
C GLN A 274 -20.35 -10.70 -27.72
N SER A 275 -20.91 -11.89 -27.59
CA SER A 275 -20.52 -12.86 -26.57
C SER A 275 -19.11 -13.38 -26.87
N LYS A 276 -18.12 -12.92 -26.10
CA LYS A 276 -16.89 -13.68 -25.89
C LYS A 276 -16.82 -14.08 -24.42
N SER A 277 -17.50 -15.20 -24.14
CA SER A 277 -17.32 -15.96 -22.89
C SER A 277 -15.95 -16.63 -22.98
N GLY A 278 -14.98 -16.15 -22.20
CA GLY A 278 -13.62 -16.71 -22.22
C GLY A 278 -12.64 -16.16 -21.18
N TYR A 279 -12.83 -14.95 -20.67
CA TYR A 279 -11.82 -14.29 -19.82
C TYR A 279 -12.08 -14.35 -18.30
N LEU A 280 -13.15 -15.01 -17.85
CA LEU A 280 -13.55 -15.00 -16.44
C LEU A 280 -12.83 -16.04 -15.55
N LEU A 281 -12.27 -17.10 -16.13
CA LEU A 281 -11.64 -18.18 -15.35
C LEU A 281 -10.15 -17.91 -15.03
N GLU A 282 -9.43 -17.15 -15.86
CA GLU A 282 -8.04 -16.74 -15.58
C GLU A 282 -7.94 -15.74 -14.41
N ASN A 283 -8.99 -14.95 -14.17
CA ASN A 283 -9.01 -13.92 -13.14
C ASN A 283 -9.15 -14.48 -11.71
N ILE A 284 -9.65 -15.71 -11.53
CA ILE A 284 -9.85 -16.29 -10.20
C ILE A 284 -8.53 -16.87 -9.65
N GLU A 285 -7.67 -17.46 -10.50
CA GLU A 285 -6.32 -17.90 -10.10
C GLU A 285 -5.37 -16.71 -9.88
N GLN A 286 -5.49 -15.62 -10.66
CA GLN A 286 -4.65 -14.43 -10.48
C GLN A 286 -5.06 -13.58 -9.26
N ASN A 287 -6.33 -13.57 -8.86
CA ASN A 287 -6.76 -12.94 -7.60
C ASN A 287 -6.15 -13.61 -6.35
N PHE A 288 -5.78 -14.88 -6.45
CA PHE A 288 -5.03 -15.58 -5.40
C PHE A 288 -3.56 -15.08 -5.33
N LYS A 289 -2.95 -14.71 -6.48
CA LYS A 289 -1.62 -14.06 -6.55
C LYS A 289 -1.62 -12.60 -6.08
N LEU A 290 -2.69 -11.85 -6.35
CA LEU A 290 -2.87 -10.47 -5.89
C LEU A 290 -2.94 -10.35 -4.36
N ARG A 291 -3.66 -11.27 -3.70
CA ARG A 291 -3.68 -11.37 -2.22
C ARG A 291 -2.33 -11.79 -1.62
N THR A 292 -1.47 -12.47 -2.40
CA THR A 292 -0.12 -12.89 -1.96
C THR A 292 0.93 -11.77 -1.99
N GLY A 293 0.76 -10.72 -2.79
CA GLY A 293 1.70 -9.60 -2.90
C GLY A 293 1.60 -8.56 -1.77
N ILE A 294 0.44 -8.43 -1.12
CA ILE A 294 0.17 -7.39 -0.11
C ILE A 294 0.97 -7.56 1.17
N LEU A 295 1.05 -8.79 1.68
CA LEU A 295 1.70 -9.10 2.95
C LEU A 295 3.22 -9.26 2.80
N SER A 296 3.72 -9.14 1.56
CA SER A 296 5.11 -9.33 1.16
C SER A 296 5.96 -8.07 1.34
N GLY A 297 5.39 -6.91 0.98
CA GLY A 297 6.00 -5.60 1.20
C GLY A 297 6.26 -5.29 2.67
N LEU A 298 5.45 -5.85 3.58
CA LEU A 298 5.58 -5.69 5.03
C LEU A 298 6.87 -6.21 5.64
N LYS A 299 7.44 -7.32 5.12
CA LYS A 299 8.75 -7.84 5.58
C LYS A 299 9.86 -6.89 5.20
N HIS A 300 9.81 -6.38 3.98
CA HIS A 300 10.75 -5.40 3.47
C HIS A 300 10.60 -4.07 4.20
N LEU A 301 9.37 -3.58 4.36
CA LEU A 301 9.05 -2.36 5.09
C LEU A 301 9.54 -2.43 6.53
N LEU A 302 9.25 -3.51 7.27
CA LEU A 302 9.70 -3.67 8.66
C LEU A 302 11.22 -3.94 8.74
N GLY A 303 11.79 -4.73 7.83
CA GLY A 303 13.25 -4.98 7.79
C GLY A 303 14.08 -3.77 7.36
N TRP A 304 13.56 -2.98 6.43
CA TRP A 304 14.13 -1.71 5.98
C TRP A 304 13.86 -0.58 6.98
N LEU A 305 12.71 -0.57 7.65
CA LEU A 305 12.46 0.31 8.79
C LEU A 305 13.48 0.07 9.88
N VAL A 306 13.81 -1.21 10.10
CA VAL A 306 14.87 -1.68 10.98
C VAL A 306 16.28 -1.31 10.47
N GLN A 307 16.48 -1.18 9.15
CA GLN A 307 17.74 -0.74 8.52
C GLN A 307 17.93 0.79 8.56
N THR A 308 16.84 1.56 8.51
CA THR A 308 16.85 3.03 8.44
C THR A 308 16.86 3.68 9.84
N GLN A 309 17.04 2.87 10.89
CA GLN A 309 16.90 3.29 12.29
C GLN A 309 17.99 4.25 12.77
N GLU A 310 19.15 4.30 12.12
CA GLU A 310 20.18 5.31 12.43
C GLU A 310 19.79 6.71 11.94
N ILE A 311 18.86 6.84 10.98
CA ILE A 311 18.42 8.11 10.40
C ILE A 311 17.13 8.61 11.06
N LEU A 312 16.26 7.71 11.51
CA LEU A 312 14.95 8.05 12.10
C LEU A 312 15.02 8.47 13.59
N LEU A 313 16.12 8.14 14.29
CA LEU A 313 16.24 8.29 15.74
C LEU A 313 17.47 9.10 16.19
N CYS A 314 18.28 9.62 15.26
CA CYS A 314 19.28 10.64 15.58
C CYS A 314 18.65 12.03 15.44
N PRO A 315 18.88 12.95 16.39
CA PRO A 315 18.54 14.36 16.23
C PRO A 315 19.32 15.02 15.08
#